data_AF-A0A7L4I863-F1
#
_entry.id   AF-A0A7L4I863-F1
#
_cell.length_a   1.000
_cell.length_b   1.000
_cell.length_c   1.000
_cell.angle_alpha   90.00
_cell.angle_beta   90.00
_cell.angle_gamma   90.00
#
_symmetry.space_group_name_H-M   'P 1'
#
loop_
_entity.id
_entity.type
_entity.pdbx_description
1 polymer ?
#
loop_
_entity_poly.entity_id
_entity_poly.type
_entity_poly.pdbx_seq_one_letter_code
_entity_poly.pdbx_strand_id
1 'polypeptide(L)'
;SGQCPVCNHQLEDSDLTEEEYNNLRERIIRDVIHGTDTFRKTSPQEFEAFQAFVENRFPFDIVIDGLNVSHIKTRKMQCENLFDAVNCLAKENARLLVLGRKHMLINSSNWKRQIMKEMQSKADFFFAENISEDDAFLLYATLRSGKHCKFVTRDFLRDHKACLSDSLTRHLFRKWQRGHQISKKLFLSVFIQQPAFCYDCVVQTTGDTWHIPYKDTFEEKYSYRVPRKWLCIQRK
;
A
#
# COMPACT_ATOMS: atom_id res chain seq x y z
N SER A 1 24.09 4.94 -5.50
CA SER A 1 24.06 5.72 -6.75
C SER A 1 23.00 5.20 -7.71
N GLY A 2 22.75 3.88 -7.81
CA GLY A 2 21.80 3.35 -8.79
C GLY A 2 22.37 3.31 -10.21
N GLN A 3 23.66 3.54 -10.38
CA GLN A 3 24.35 3.35 -11.66
C GLN A 3 24.76 1.89 -11.83
N CYS A 4 24.48 1.34 -13.01
CA CYS A 4 24.92 0.01 -13.38
C CYS A 4 26.45 -0.01 -13.54
N PRO A 5 27.19 -0.91 -12.86
CA PRO A 5 28.65 -0.94 -12.91
C PRO A 5 29.20 -1.46 -14.24
N VAL A 6 28.35 -2.02 -15.11
CA VAL A 6 28.76 -2.59 -16.41
C VAL A 6 28.64 -1.57 -17.53
N CYS A 7 27.53 -0.85 -17.60
CA CYS A 7 27.20 0.05 -18.71
C CYS A 7 27.10 1.53 -18.32
N ASN A 8 27.29 1.87 -17.04
CA ASN A 8 27.14 3.21 -16.46
C ASN A 8 25.74 3.85 -16.63
N HIS A 9 24.74 3.13 -17.13
CA HIS A 9 23.36 3.63 -17.16
C HIS A 9 22.81 3.78 -15.75
N GLN A 10 22.01 4.84 -15.55
CA GLN A 10 21.22 5.04 -14.35
C GLN A 10 20.03 4.07 -14.38
N LEU A 11 19.90 3.25 -13.35
CA LEU A 11 18.71 2.43 -13.12
C LEU A 11 17.52 3.33 -12.78
N GLU A 12 16.32 2.88 -13.13
CA GLU A 12 15.08 3.60 -12.82
C GLU A 12 14.99 3.89 -11.33
N ASP A 13 14.64 5.13 -10.96
CA ASP A 13 14.45 5.54 -9.56
C ASP A 13 13.35 4.70 -8.89
N SER A 14 13.43 4.47 -7.58
CA SER A 14 12.38 3.80 -6.81
C SER A 14 11.14 4.66 -6.63
N ASP A 15 11.31 5.97 -6.53
CA ASP A 15 10.23 6.93 -6.31
C ASP A 15 9.64 7.38 -7.65
N LEU A 16 8.35 7.71 -7.60
CA LEU A 16 7.67 8.34 -8.73
C LEU A 16 8.05 9.82 -8.78
N THR A 17 8.21 10.39 -9.96
CA THR A 17 8.24 11.86 -10.10
C THR A 17 6.91 12.47 -9.68
N GLU A 18 6.87 13.79 -9.42
CA GLU A 18 5.60 14.48 -9.11
C GLU A 18 4.59 14.34 -10.27
N GLU A 19 5.07 14.40 -11.50
CA GLU A 19 4.24 14.21 -12.70
C GLU A 19 3.70 12.77 -12.79
N GLU A 20 4.55 11.77 -12.62
CA GLU A 20 4.13 10.36 -12.60
C GLU A 20 3.11 10.09 -11.49
N TYR A 21 3.34 10.66 -10.30
CA TYR A 21 2.45 10.50 -9.15
C TYR A 21 1.08 11.15 -9.41
N ASN A 22 1.05 12.39 -9.91
CA ASN A 22 -0.20 13.08 -10.22
C ASN A 22 -0.99 12.37 -11.31
N ASN A 23 -0.32 11.92 -12.38
CA ASN A 23 -0.93 11.12 -13.44
C ASN A 23 -1.51 9.80 -12.92
N LEU A 24 -0.76 9.07 -12.08
CA LEU A 24 -1.23 7.85 -11.46
C LEU A 24 -2.46 8.12 -10.58
N ARG A 25 -2.39 9.16 -9.72
CA ARG A 25 -3.48 9.55 -8.83
C ARG A 25 -4.76 9.85 -9.59
N GLU A 26 -4.69 10.68 -10.63
CA GLU A 26 -5.87 11.05 -11.43
C GLU A 26 -6.48 9.85 -12.13
N ARG A 27 -5.64 8.96 -12.70
CA ARG A 27 -6.11 7.74 -13.36
C ARG A 27 -6.76 6.77 -12.38
N ILE A 28 -6.16 6.52 -11.23
CA ILE A 28 -6.74 5.64 -10.21
C ILE A 28 -8.06 6.20 -9.70
N ILE A 29 -8.13 7.51 -9.43
CA ILE A 29 -9.39 8.14 -9.01
C ILE A 29 -10.44 8.00 -10.11
N ARG A 30 -10.12 8.33 -11.36
CA ARG A 30 -11.09 8.19 -12.45
C ARG A 30 -11.52 6.74 -12.67
N ASP A 31 -10.58 5.81 -12.80
CA ASP A 31 -10.84 4.45 -13.30
C ASP A 31 -11.32 3.51 -12.18
N VAL A 32 -10.79 3.63 -10.98
CA VAL A 32 -11.16 2.76 -9.84
C VAL A 32 -12.35 3.33 -9.07
N ILE A 33 -12.47 4.66 -8.98
CA ILE A 33 -13.50 5.32 -8.14
C ILE A 33 -14.69 5.81 -8.94
N HIS A 34 -14.50 6.24 -10.19
CA HIS A 34 -15.59 6.66 -11.07
C HIS A 34 -15.86 5.70 -12.24
N GLY A 35 -14.97 4.72 -12.49
CA GLY A 35 -15.15 3.72 -13.54
C GLY A 35 -16.40 2.85 -13.38
N THR A 36 -16.87 2.28 -14.48
CA THR A 36 -18.14 1.55 -14.60
C THR A 36 -18.02 0.10 -14.13
N ASP A 37 -17.43 -0.14 -12.97
CA ASP A 37 -17.29 -1.51 -12.46
C ASP A 37 -18.64 -2.01 -11.94
N THR A 38 -19.16 -3.06 -12.59
CA THR A 38 -20.45 -3.70 -12.31
C THR A 38 -20.45 -4.46 -10.99
N PHE A 39 -19.29 -4.54 -10.33
CA PHE A 39 -19.06 -5.25 -9.07
C PHE A 39 -18.86 -4.34 -7.85
N ARG A 40 -19.10 -3.03 -7.95
CA ARG A 40 -19.04 -2.12 -6.79
C ARG A 40 -20.08 -2.51 -5.73
N LYS A 41 -19.63 -3.13 -4.65
CA LYS A 41 -20.45 -3.39 -3.44
C LYS A 41 -20.52 -2.18 -2.51
N THR A 42 -19.73 -1.14 -2.77
CA THR A 42 -19.73 0.14 -2.05
C THR A 42 -20.79 1.06 -2.67
N SER A 43 -21.66 1.65 -1.84
CA SER A 43 -22.66 2.61 -2.33
C SER A 43 -22.01 3.95 -2.67
N PRO A 44 -22.52 4.69 -3.68
CA PRO A 44 -22.02 6.03 -4.00
C PRO A 44 -22.10 6.98 -2.79
N GLN A 45 -23.17 6.91 -2.00
CA GLN A 45 -23.37 7.78 -0.84
C GLN A 45 -22.36 7.48 0.28
N GLU A 46 -22.03 6.22 0.51
CA GLU A 46 -20.98 5.85 1.45
C GLU A 46 -19.62 6.36 0.98
N PHE A 47 -19.36 6.25 -0.32
CA PHE A 47 -18.12 6.75 -0.88
C PHE A 47 -18.01 8.27 -0.78
N GLU A 48 -19.07 9.03 -1.09
CA GLU A 48 -19.10 10.48 -0.91
C GLU A 48 -18.86 10.88 0.56
N ALA A 49 -19.49 10.17 1.51
CA ALA A 49 -19.25 10.38 2.93
C ALA A 49 -17.79 10.12 3.32
N PHE A 50 -17.15 9.11 2.72
CA PHE A 50 -15.72 8.86 2.89
C PHE A 50 -14.85 9.97 2.29
N GLN A 51 -15.17 10.44 1.08
CA GLN A 51 -14.44 11.53 0.46
C GLN A 51 -14.46 12.79 1.34
N ALA A 52 -15.65 13.20 1.79
CA ALA A 52 -15.80 14.30 2.73
C ALA A 52 -15.04 14.06 4.04
N PHE A 53 -15.03 12.82 4.55
CA PHE A 53 -14.26 12.46 5.74
C PHE A 53 -12.75 12.70 5.57
N VAL A 54 -12.20 12.28 4.43
CA VAL A 54 -10.77 12.40 4.11
C VAL A 54 -10.41 13.85 3.80
N GLU A 55 -11.21 14.56 3.01
CA GLU A 55 -10.93 15.95 2.61
C GLU A 55 -10.95 16.94 3.79
N ASN A 56 -11.65 16.61 4.87
CA ASN A 56 -11.62 17.42 6.09
C ASN A 56 -10.45 17.10 7.04
N ARG A 57 -9.66 16.05 6.76
CA ARG A 57 -8.65 15.53 7.69
C ARG A 57 -7.28 15.28 7.08
N PHE A 58 -7.12 15.23 5.77
CA PHE A 58 -5.82 15.02 5.12
C PHE A 58 -4.80 16.12 5.49
N PRO A 59 -3.49 15.89 5.37
CA PRO A 59 -2.84 14.63 4.95
C PRO A 59 -2.71 13.61 6.10
N PHE A 60 -2.81 12.33 5.76
CA PHE A 60 -2.42 11.21 6.62
C PHE A 60 -1.02 10.71 6.24
N ASP A 61 -0.26 10.22 7.21
CA ASP A 61 1.04 9.59 6.97
C ASP A 61 0.89 8.12 6.61
N ILE A 62 -0.08 7.42 7.23
CA ILE A 62 -0.29 5.99 7.05
C ILE A 62 -1.79 5.66 7.03
N VAL A 63 -2.24 4.99 5.96
CA VAL A 63 -3.59 4.42 5.86
C VAL A 63 -3.57 2.91 6.13
N ILE A 64 -4.39 2.43 7.05
CA ILE A 64 -4.39 1.06 7.55
C ILE A 64 -5.70 0.39 7.16
N ASP A 65 -5.61 -0.69 6.41
CA ASP A 65 -6.72 -1.63 6.20
C ASP A 65 -6.92 -2.45 7.49
N GLY A 66 -7.84 -1.97 8.33
CA GLY A 66 -8.05 -2.48 9.67
C GLY A 66 -8.51 -3.93 9.69
N LEU A 67 -9.35 -4.34 8.74
CA LEU A 67 -9.84 -5.72 8.68
C LEU A 67 -8.69 -6.67 8.30
N ASN A 68 -7.95 -6.39 7.23
CA ASN A 68 -6.81 -7.23 6.83
C ASN A 68 -5.73 -7.31 7.90
N VAL A 69 -5.45 -6.19 8.59
CA VAL A 69 -4.47 -6.13 9.69
C VAL A 69 -4.95 -6.90 10.93
N SER A 70 -6.25 -6.86 11.24
CA SER A 70 -6.81 -7.58 12.38
C SER A 70 -6.68 -9.10 12.25
N HIS A 71 -6.63 -9.63 11.03
CA HIS A 71 -6.42 -11.04 10.74
C HIS A 71 -4.93 -11.44 10.73
N ILE A 72 -4.03 -10.60 11.30
CA ILE A 72 -2.61 -10.86 11.12
C ILE A 72 -2.12 -12.15 11.78
N LYS A 73 -2.43 -12.34 13.05
CA LYS A 73 -2.11 -13.55 13.82
C LYS A 73 -3.42 -14.25 14.14
N THR A 74 -3.64 -15.44 13.57
CA THR A 74 -4.89 -16.21 13.72
C THR A 74 -5.18 -16.65 15.15
N ARG A 75 -4.15 -16.75 16.01
CA ARG A 75 -4.28 -17.14 17.42
C ARG A 75 -4.50 -15.96 18.39
N LYS A 76 -4.45 -14.72 17.90
CA LYS A 76 -4.67 -13.51 18.69
C LYS A 76 -6.05 -12.92 18.35
N MET A 77 -6.69 -12.26 19.31
CA MET A 77 -7.93 -11.55 19.05
C MET A 77 -7.73 -10.47 17.98
N GLN A 78 -8.74 -10.29 17.13
CA GLN A 78 -8.68 -9.35 15.99
C GLN A 78 -8.39 -7.91 16.44
N CYS A 79 -9.11 -7.42 17.47
CA CYS A 79 -8.88 -6.08 18.00
C CYS A 79 -7.48 -5.89 18.57
N GLU A 80 -6.88 -6.92 19.18
CA GLU A 80 -5.54 -6.83 19.73
C GLU A 80 -4.45 -6.87 18.64
N ASN A 81 -4.69 -7.56 17.52
CA ASN A 81 -3.79 -7.50 16.36
C ASN A 81 -3.77 -6.08 15.78
N LEU A 82 -4.95 -5.48 15.61
CA LEU A 82 -5.07 -4.12 15.11
C LEU A 82 -4.48 -3.10 16.08
N PHE A 83 -4.72 -3.29 17.39
CA PHE A 83 -4.18 -2.44 18.45
C PHE A 83 -2.65 -2.41 18.46
N ASP A 84 -2.00 -3.57 18.35
CA ASP A 84 -0.53 -3.64 18.26
C ASP A 84 -0.03 -2.84 17.04
N ALA A 85 -0.69 -2.97 15.89
CA ALA A 85 -0.30 -2.27 14.68
C ALA A 85 -0.47 -0.76 14.82
N VAL A 86 -1.61 -0.29 15.32
CA VAL A 86 -1.88 1.14 15.57
C VAL A 86 -0.86 1.72 16.54
N ASN A 87 -0.59 1.06 17.68
CA ASN A 87 0.41 1.54 18.64
C ASN A 87 1.83 1.56 18.07
N CYS A 88 2.15 0.61 17.20
CA CYS A 88 3.46 0.54 16.58
C CYS A 88 3.65 1.66 15.55
N LEU A 89 2.61 1.96 14.76
CA LEU A 89 2.65 2.96 13.69
C LEU A 89 2.40 4.39 14.19
N ALA A 90 1.70 4.57 15.32
CA ALA A 90 1.45 5.90 15.91
C ALA A 90 2.68 6.50 16.59
N LYS A 91 3.81 5.78 16.60
CA LYS A 91 5.10 6.31 17.06
C LYS A 91 5.49 7.51 16.20
N GLU A 92 6.29 8.41 16.78
CA GLU A 92 6.76 9.63 16.11
C GLU A 92 5.63 10.60 15.69
N ASN A 93 4.46 10.51 16.33
CA ASN A 93 3.28 11.35 16.07
C ASN A 93 2.74 11.24 14.63
N ALA A 94 2.92 10.09 13.97
CA ALA A 94 2.36 9.85 12.64
C ALA A 94 0.83 9.94 12.64
N ARG A 95 0.26 10.63 11.66
CA ARG A 95 -1.18 10.74 11.43
C ARG A 95 -1.72 9.48 10.76
N LEU A 96 -2.50 8.71 11.49
CA LEU A 96 -3.03 7.43 11.03
C LEU A 96 -4.51 7.53 10.64
N LEU A 97 -4.87 6.89 9.53
CA LEU A 97 -6.26 6.56 9.20
C LEU A 97 -6.43 5.05 9.22
N VAL A 98 -7.38 4.55 10.02
CA VAL A 98 -7.79 3.14 10.01
C VAL A 98 -9.13 3.00 9.30
N LEU A 99 -9.13 2.19 8.24
CA LEU A 99 -10.33 1.76 7.54
C LEU A 99 -10.86 0.50 8.23
N GLY A 100 -11.99 0.65 8.92
CA GLY A 100 -12.66 -0.42 9.63
C GLY A 100 -14.01 -0.74 9.03
N ARG A 101 -14.69 -1.73 9.62
CA ARG A 101 -16.05 -2.14 9.29
C ARG A 101 -16.99 -1.94 10.47
N LYS A 102 -18.26 -1.64 10.23
CA LYS A 102 -19.24 -1.39 11.30
C LYS A 102 -19.34 -2.52 12.33
N HIS A 103 -19.14 -3.79 11.93
CA HIS A 103 -19.14 -4.89 12.90
C HIS A 103 -18.02 -4.79 13.96
N MET A 104 -16.93 -4.07 13.68
CA MET A 104 -15.83 -3.85 14.62
C MET A 104 -16.24 -2.98 15.83
N LEU A 105 -17.34 -2.23 15.71
CA LEU A 105 -17.92 -1.44 16.80
C LEU A 105 -18.77 -2.28 17.76
N ILE A 106 -19.18 -3.48 17.34
CA ILE A 106 -20.04 -4.37 18.12
C ILE A 106 -19.17 -5.18 19.08
N ASN A 107 -19.44 -5.04 20.37
CA ASN A 107 -18.69 -5.77 21.40
C ASN A 107 -18.90 -7.29 21.24
N SER A 108 -17.81 -8.01 21.01
CA SER A 108 -17.80 -9.45 20.70
C SER A 108 -16.58 -10.15 21.33
N SER A 109 -16.39 -11.43 21.02
CA SER A 109 -15.18 -12.16 21.39
C SER A 109 -13.93 -11.58 20.71
N ASN A 110 -14.05 -11.05 19.50
CA ASN A 110 -12.93 -10.52 18.73
C ASN A 110 -12.78 -8.99 18.80
N TRP A 111 -13.83 -8.26 19.16
CA TRP A 111 -13.85 -6.81 19.20
C TRP A 111 -14.27 -6.30 20.58
N LYS A 112 -13.34 -5.72 21.32
CA LYS A 112 -13.60 -5.13 22.65
C LYS A 112 -13.75 -3.63 22.54
N ARG A 113 -14.87 -3.11 23.06
CA ARG A 113 -15.19 -1.66 23.01
C ARG A 113 -14.11 -0.79 23.68
N GLN A 114 -13.49 -1.27 24.76
CA GLN A 114 -12.43 -0.54 25.47
C GLN A 114 -11.18 -0.38 24.61
N ILE A 115 -10.74 -1.46 23.94
CA ILE A 115 -9.59 -1.43 23.03
C ILE A 115 -9.88 -0.54 21.82
N MET A 116 -11.10 -0.61 21.27
CA MET A 116 -11.50 0.26 20.15
C MET A 116 -11.42 1.75 20.53
N LYS A 117 -11.95 2.13 21.69
CA LYS A 117 -11.85 3.52 22.18
C LYS A 117 -10.41 3.99 22.33
N GLU A 118 -9.52 3.11 22.80
CA GLU A 118 -8.10 3.44 22.94
C GLU A 118 -7.41 3.59 21.58
N MET A 119 -7.77 2.79 20.57
CA MET A 119 -7.24 3.00 19.21
C MET A 119 -7.73 4.32 18.62
N GLN A 120 -9.00 4.66 18.84
CA GLN A 120 -9.61 5.90 18.33
C GLN A 120 -9.03 7.18 18.95
N SER A 121 -8.32 7.10 20.08
CA SER A 121 -7.57 8.27 20.60
C SER A 121 -6.20 8.45 19.95
N LYS A 122 -5.74 7.48 19.15
CA LYS A 122 -4.41 7.45 18.52
C LYS A 122 -4.48 7.53 16.98
N ALA A 123 -5.63 7.26 16.40
CA ALA A 123 -5.84 7.24 14.95
C ALA A 123 -7.26 7.70 14.62
N ASP A 124 -7.41 8.29 13.44
CA ASP A 124 -8.71 8.50 12.84
C ASP A 124 -9.27 7.17 12.34
N PHE A 125 -10.58 6.96 12.51
CA PHE A 125 -11.27 5.76 12.04
C PHE A 125 -12.41 6.13 11.10
N PHE A 126 -12.47 5.43 9.96
CA PHE A 126 -13.65 5.39 9.12
C PHE A 126 -14.20 3.97 9.11
N PHE A 127 -15.48 3.79 9.47
CA PHE A 127 -16.13 2.49 9.50
C PHE A 127 -17.10 2.32 8.33
N ALA A 128 -16.65 1.61 7.30
CA ALA A 128 -17.48 1.24 6.17
C ALA A 128 -18.50 0.15 6.53
N GLU A 129 -19.56 0.02 5.73
CA GLU A 129 -20.49 -1.08 5.74
C GLU A 129 -19.75 -2.41 5.58
N ASN A 130 -20.28 -3.48 6.15
CA ASN A 130 -19.58 -4.78 6.15
C ASN A 130 -19.48 -5.42 4.75
N ILE A 131 -20.26 -4.94 3.78
CA ILE A 131 -20.33 -5.48 2.42
C ILE A 131 -19.44 -4.73 1.42
N SER A 132 -18.98 -3.51 1.75
CA SER A 132 -18.23 -2.64 0.86
C SER A 132 -16.87 -3.23 0.47
N GLU A 133 -16.22 -2.71 -0.56
CA GLU A 133 -14.86 -3.13 -0.93
C GLU A 133 -13.84 -2.15 -0.36
N ASP A 134 -12.86 -2.64 0.41
CA ASP A 134 -11.92 -1.79 1.18
C ASP A 134 -10.86 -1.12 0.30
N ASP A 135 -10.50 -1.76 -0.81
CA ASP A 135 -9.39 -1.34 -1.66
C ASP A 135 -9.60 0.06 -2.26
N ALA A 136 -10.83 0.43 -2.63
CA ALA A 136 -11.13 1.76 -3.18
C ALA A 136 -10.91 2.87 -2.13
N PHE A 137 -11.34 2.64 -0.89
CA PHE A 137 -11.13 3.57 0.21
C PHE A 137 -9.64 3.72 0.54
N LEU A 138 -8.91 2.60 0.60
CA LEU A 138 -7.48 2.56 0.86
C LEU A 138 -6.69 3.33 -0.19
N LEU A 139 -6.95 3.05 -1.47
CA LEU A 139 -6.31 3.72 -2.61
C LEU A 139 -6.60 5.22 -2.60
N TYR A 140 -7.86 5.62 -2.43
CA TYR A 140 -8.24 7.03 -2.43
C TYR A 140 -7.55 7.80 -1.31
N ALA A 141 -7.65 7.34 -0.06
CA ALA A 141 -7.08 8.08 1.08
C ALA A 141 -5.56 8.19 1.00
N THR A 142 -4.88 7.13 0.55
CA THR A 142 -3.42 7.12 0.41
C THR A 142 -2.99 8.09 -0.68
N LEU A 143 -3.59 7.99 -1.88
CA LEU A 143 -3.21 8.83 -3.02
C LEU A 143 -3.54 10.31 -2.79
N ARG A 144 -4.66 10.60 -2.12
CA ARG A 144 -5.06 11.98 -1.77
C ARG A 144 -4.22 12.60 -0.68
N SER A 145 -3.67 11.81 0.25
CA SER A 145 -2.77 12.31 1.29
C SER A 145 -1.41 12.74 0.72
N GLY A 146 -0.96 12.12 -0.37
CA GLY A 146 0.21 12.54 -1.15
C GLY A 146 1.35 11.52 -1.14
N LYS A 147 2.43 11.83 -1.86
CA LYS A 147 3.56 10.92 -2.12
C LYS A 147 4.29 10.42 -0.87
N HIS A 148 4.15 11.10 0.26
CA HIS A 148 4.72 10.64 1.54
C HIS A 148 3.89 9.54 2.21
N CYS A 149 2.60 9.45 1.88
CA CYS A 149 1.64 8.61 2.57
C CYS A 149 1.88 7.13 2.25
N LYS A 150 2.00 6.31 3.29
CA LYS A 150 2.13 4.85 3.16
C LYS A 150 0.82 4.15 3.46
N PHE A 151 0.74 2.88 3.12
CA PHE A 151 -0.44 2.09 3.44
C PHE A 151 -0.12 0.68 3.91
N VAL A 152 -1.04 0.10 4.67
CA VAL A 152 -0.94 -1.24 5.23
C VAL A 152 -2.14 -2.05 4.78
N THR A 153 -1.88 -3.05 3.94
CA THR A 153 -2.86 -4.12 3.65
C THR A 153 -2.13 -5.41 3.33
N ARG A 154 -2.84 -6.53 3.47
CA ARG A 154 -2.40 -7.84 2.97
C ARG A 154 -2.82 -8.11 1.54
N ASP A 155 -3.77 -7.36 1.04
CA ASP A 155 -4.27 -7.61 -0.30
C ASP A 155 -3.25 -7.16 -1.34
N PHE A 156 -3.20 -7.95 -2.41
CA PHE A 156 -2.30 -7.71 -3.53
C PHE A 156 -2.84 -6.64 -4.48
N LEU A 157 -4.02 -6.08 -4.18
CA LEU A 157 -4.77 -5.12 -5.00
C LEU A 157 -4.89 -5.64 -6.45
N ARG A 158 -5.14 -6.95 -6.60
CA ARG A 158 -5.02 -7.67 -7.88
C ARG A 158 -6.13 -7.29 -8.85
N ASP A 159 -7.33 -7.09 -8.35
CA ASP A 159 -8.50 -6.84 -9.18
C ASP A 159 -8.49 -5.39 -9.70
N HIS A 160 -8.02 -4.43 -8.91
CA HIS A 160 -7.82 -3.04 -9.35
C HIS A 160 -6.72 -2.87 -10.40
N LYS A 161 -5.72 -3.76 -10.42
CA LYS A 161 -4.71 -3.80 -11.50
C LYS A 161 -5.33 -4.21 -12.84
N ALA A 162 -6.39 -4.99 -12.83
CA ALA A 162 -7.07 -5.43 -14.05
C ALA A 162 -7.90 -4.30 -14.68
N CYS A 163 -8.36 -3.34 -13.88
CA CYS A 163 -9.07 -2.14 -14.35
C CYS A 163 -8.15 -1.13 -15.07
N LEU A 164 -6.82 -1.23 -14.87
CA LEU A 164 -5.84 -0.36 -15.53
C LEU A 164 -5.50 -0.92 -16.92
N SER A 165 -6.07 -0.32 -17.96
CA SER A 165 -5.94 -0.80 -19.34
C SER A 165 -4.55 -0.55 -19.95
N ASP A 166 -3.87 0.55 -19.58
CA ASP A 166 -2.58 0.90 -20.17
C ASP A 166 -1.38 0.32 -19.41
N SER A 167 -0.32 -0.03 -20.16
CA SER A 167 0.90 -0.64 -19.60
C SER A 167 1.69 0.30 -18.70
N LEU A 168 1.72 1.59 -19.03
CA LEU A 168 2.45 2.61 -18.27
C LEU A 168 1.83 2.80 -16.88
N THR A 169 0.53 2.98 -16.77
CA THR A 169 -0.17 3.17 -15.49
C THR A 169 -0.06 1.91 -14.63
N ARG A 170 -0.09 0.71 -15.23
CA ARG A 170 0.20 -0.54 -14.50
C ARG A 170 1.63 -0.58 -13.97
N HIS A 171 2.62 -0.10 -14.73
CA HIS A 171 4.00 0.01 -14.27
C HIS A 171 4.11 0.97 -13.08
N LEU A 172 3.59 2.19 -13.24
CA LEU A 172 3.56 3.23 -12.20
C LEU A 172 2.83 2.77 -10.93
N PHE A 173 1.68 2.10 -11.06
CA PHE A 173 0.95 1.56 -9.92
C PHE A 173 1.77 0.53 -9.15
N ARG A 174 2.45 -0.37 -9.86
CA ARG A 174 3.31 -1.37 -9.20
C ARG A 174 4.51 -0.70 -8.51
N LYS A 175 5.10 0.31 -9.13
CA LYS A 175 6.20 1.11 -8.56
C LYS A 175 5.75 1.83 -7.29
N TRP A 176 4.61 2.51 -7.36
CA TRP A 176 3.96 3.16 -6.22
C TRP A 176 3.69 2.15 -5.10
N GLN A 177 3.05 1.02 -5.41
CA GLN A 177 2.76 -0.03 -4.44
C GLN A 177 4.03 -0.52 -3.73
N ARG A 178 5.15 -0.73 -4.43
CA ARG A 178 6.42 -1.16 -3.81
C ARG A 178 6.96 -0.11 -2.84
N GLY A 179 6.90 1.18 -3.20
CA GLY A 179 7.40 2.26 -2.36
C GLY A 179 6.52 2.60 -1.16
N HIS A 180 5.20 2.40 -1.29
CA HIS A 180 4.20 2.91 -0.33
C HIS A 180 3.56 1.80 0.52
N GLN A 181 3.59 0.53 0.12
CA GLN A 181 3.01 -0.57 0.89
C GLN A 181 3.95 -1.07 2.00
N ILE A 182 3.48 -0.99 3.25
CA ILE A 182 4.16 -1.53 4.42
C ILE A 182 3.82 -3.02 4.57
N SER A 183 4.83 -3.90 4.43
CA SER A 183 4.66 -5.37 4.42
C SER A 183 4.61 -6.02 5.82
N LYS A 184 3.96 -7.21 5.91
CA LYS A 184 3.76 -8.02 7.13
C LYS A 184 5.03 -8.29 7.96
N LYS A 185 6.22 -8.42 7.36
CA LYS A 185 7.48 -8.61 8.11
C LYS A 185 7.92 -7.35 8.86
N LEU A 186 7.50 -6.16 8.43
CA LEU A 186 7.73 -4.89 9.15
C LEU A 186 7.04 -4.86 10.52
N PHE A 187 5.94 -5.61 10.67
CA PHE A 187 5.11 -5.65 11.90
C PHE A 187 5.60 -6.63 12.97
N LEU A 188 6.32 -7.70 12.59
CA LEU A 188 6.71 -8.78 13.49
C LEU A 188 8.17 -8.70 13.94
N SER A 189 9.01 -8.05 13.14
CA SER A 189 10.38 -7.71 13.49
C SER A 189 10.55 -6.22 13.26
N VAL A 190 10.76 -5.47 14.35
CA VAL A 190 11.20 -4.07 14.44
C VAL A 190 11.54 -3.49 13.08
N PHE A 191 10.67 -2.63 12.55
CA PHE A 191 10.78 -1.93 11.26
C PHE A 191 12.15 -2.06 10.57
N ILE A 192 12.42 -3.20 9.94
CA ILE A 192 13.47 -3.30 8.95
C ILE A 192 12.84 -2.74 7.70
N GLN A 193 12.77 -1.41 7.63
CA GLN A 193 12.68 -0.70 6.36
C GLN A 193 13.78 -1.36 5.51
N GLN A 194 13.39 -2.26 4.59
CA GLN A 194 14.37 -2.77 3.64
C GLN A 194 14.98 -1.51 3.04
N PRO A 195 16.32 -1.39 3.00
CA PRO A 195 16.93 -0.16 2.56
C PRO A 195 16.28 0.21 1.24
N ALA A 196 15.59 1.36 1.23
CA ALA A 196 14.99 1.86 0.02
C ALA A 196 16.17 2.09 -0.91
N PHE A 197 16.38 1.15 -1.84
CA PHE A 197 17.33 1.38 -2.90
C PHE A 197 16.85 2.65 -3.59
N CYS A 198 17.77 3.57 -3.91
CA CYS A 198 17.44 4.74 -4.75
C CYS A 198 17.12 4.34 -6.20
N TYR A 199 16.72 3.08 -6.43
CA TYR A 199 16.43 2.49 -7.71
C TYR A 199 15.42 1.35 -7.55
N ASP A 200 14.57 1.16 -8.55
CA ASP A 200 13.51 0.17 -8.55
C ASP A 200 14.03 -1.21 -8.96
N CYS A 201 13.93 -2.20 -8.08
CA CYS A 201 14.46 -3.55 -8.36
C CYS A 201 13.46 -4.40 -9.16
N VAL A 202 13.31 -4.04 -10.44
CA VAL A 202 12.49 -4.74 -11.44
C VAL A 202 13.29 -4.94 -12.71
N VAL A 203 12.75 -5.72 -13.66
CA VAL A 203 13.31 -5.75 -15.02
C VAL A 203 13.12 -4.37 -15.65
N GLN A 204 14.22 -3.76 -16.09
CA GLN A 204 14.23 -2.43 -16.71
C GLN A 204 14.83 -2.51 -18.10
N THR A 205 14.34 -1.67 -19.02
CA THR A 205 14.91 -1.55 -20.37
C THR A 205 14.81 -0.13 -20.91
N THR A 206 15.83 0.29 -21.65
CA THR A 206 15.83 1.52 -22.47
C THR A 206 15.64 1.21 -23.96
N GLY A 207 15.25 -0.03 -24.30
CA GLY A 207 15.26 -0.56 -25.66
C GLY A 207 16.62 -1.15 -26.03
N ASP A 208 17.69 -0.35 -25.95
CA ASP A 208 19.05 -0.79 -26.27
C ASP A 208 19.78 -1.48 -25.10
N THR A 209 19.30 -1.27 -23.86
CA THR A 209 19.84 -1.93 -22.67
C THR A 209 18.74 -2.66 -21.90
N TRP A 210 19.12 -3.75 -21.23
CA TRP A 210 18.27 -4.48 -20.30
C TRP A 210 19.02 -4.72 -18.99
N HIS A 211 18.32 -4.48 -17.89
CA HIS A 211 18.78 -4.74 -16.53
C HIS A 211 17.80 -5.70 -15.87
N ILE A 212 18.26 -6.92 -15.58
CA ILE A 212 17.43 -8.00 -15.04
C ILE A 212 17.96 -8.39 -13.66
N PRO A 213 17.22 -8.10 -12.57
CA PRO A 213 17.63 -8.50 -11.24
C PRO A 213 17.46 -10.01 -11.05
N TYR A 214 18.44 -10.68 -10.45
CA TYR A 214 18.43 -12.12 -10.22
C TYR A 214 19.03 -12.52 -8.87
N LYS A 215 18.65 -13.71 -8.38
CA LYS A 215 19.26 -14.34 -7.21
C LYS A 215 20.25 -15.39 -7.67
N ASP A 216 21.44 -15.40 -7.09
CA ASP A 216 22.52 -16.36 -7.35
C ASP A 216 22.37 -17.68 -6.58
N THR A 217 21.51 -17.69 -5.58
CA THR A 217 21.30 -18.82 -4.68
C THR A 217 19.85 -19.27 -4.76
N PHE A 218 19.67 -20.58 -4.90
CA PHE A 218 18.37 -21.20 -4.77
C PHE A 218 18.00 -21.22 -3.29
N GLU A 219 17.02 -20.41 -2.90
CA GLU A 219 16.47 -20.42 -1.55
C GLU A 219 15.22 -21.30 -1.54
N GLU A 220 15.26 -22.44 -0.84
CA GLU A 220 14.13 -23.39 -0.71
C GLU A 220 12.85 -22.75 -0.15
N LYS A 221 13.00 -21.67 0.60
CA LYS A 221 11.90 -20.84 1.09
C LYS A 221 11.91 -19.54 0.31
N TYR A 222 10.76 -19.13 -0.23
CA TYR A 222 10.56 -17.81 -0.83
C TYR A 222 11.08 -16.70 0.10
N SER A 223 12.32 -16.25 -0.11
CA SER A 223 12.83 -15.09 0.61
C SER A 223 12.37 -13.84 -0.13
N TYR A 224 11.70 -12.96 0.61
CA TYR A 224 11.32 -11.63 0.13
C TYR A 224 12.51 -10.65 0.12
N ARG A 225 13.75 -11.15 0.14
CA ARG A 225 14.93 -10.30 -0.02
C ARG A 225 15.00 -9.89 -1.49
N VAL A 226 15.02 -8.58 -1.69
CA VAL A 226 15.19 -7.97 -3.01
C VAL A 226 16.52 -8.46 -3.61
N PRO A 227 16.55 -8.93 -4.87
CA PRO A 227 17.77 -9.36 -5.51
C PRO A 227 18.82 -8.25 -5.54
N ARG A 228 20.08 -8.59 -5.27
CA ARG A 228 21.20 -7.63 -5.30
C ARG A 228 22.05 -7.73 -6.55
N LYS A 229 21.91 -8.82 -7.31
CA LYS A 229 22.65 -9.06 -8.54
C LYS A 229 21.80 -8.70 -9.74
N TRP A 230 22.47 -8.17 -10.76
CA TRP A 230 21.84 -7.68 -11.98
C TRP A 230 22.57 -8.26 -13.19
N LEU A 231 21.81 -8.74 -14.16
CA LEU A 231 22.29 -9.05 -15.49
C LEU A 231 22.12 -7.78 -16.34
N CYS A 232 23.23 -7.30 -16.92
CA CYS A 232 23.23 -6.18 -17.86
C CYS A 232 23.42 -6.72 -19.28
N ILE A 233 22.49 -6.40 -20.17
CA ILE A 233 22.53 -6.76 -21.59
C ILE A 233 22.51 -5.46 -22.39
N GLN A 234 23.40 -5.34 -23.37
CA GLN A 234 23.47 -4.17 -24.26
C GLN A 234 23.46 -4.63 -25.71
N ARG A 235 22.65 -3.96 -26.53
CA ARG A 235 22.76 -4.07 -27.98
C ARG A 235 24.00 -3.27 -28.41
N LYS A 236 24.89 -3.91 -29.18
CA LYS A 236 26.02 -3.23 -29.83
C LYS A 236 25.55 -2.49 -31.07
#